data_AF-F4B2L9-F1
#
_entry.id   AF-F4B2L9-F1
#
_cell.length_a   1.000
_cell.length_b   1.000
_cell.length_c   1.000
_cell.angle_alpha   90.00
_cell.angle_beta   90.00
_cell.angle_gamma   90.00
#
_symmetry.space_group_name_H-M   'P 1'
#
loop_
_entity.id
_entity.type
_entity.pdbx_description
1 polymer ?
#
loop_
_entity_poly.entity_id
_entity_poly.type
_entity_poly.pdbx_seq_one_letter_code
_entity_poly.pdbx_strand_id
1 'polypeptide(L)'
;MSEEEKGLLDKKEAVGTVENVQSIFFSYNENLNSVKLYFSKFGNLATGEDDNIKESFESFFEEVVEDLESNKKTVLNPETDTEEEVIDDEYIKKALSLFRKRPNISPRNYEILSRSSFLMLNNYFEYLLTDLLSYFYNKYQNSLDEKEFRLTLKELNEFETIEEATKNLILKEVESIIVEKTFNELLIHFEKQLSISLENDLINWNKIIEIRERRHLIVHNSSIVNKKYITRTGNPYDFKIGEPIHVQKDYFENSCNELKIAGQLLLFNCWGKWDKDNIDNAIYQIMLQTFEDLKFKNNDAVRRMCEYSNQIIAKNENQEDYLFRIKVNHAIALKKSKSNKDLAKVLKTMKVGTATPIFKIAFKILNDDHKDLSGLFKKAVVMEELNREFYLEWPIFDFVRINETELHKELLQTFN
;
A
#
# COMPACT_ATOMS: atom_id res chain seq x y z
N MET A 1 3.90 3.03 -38.40
CA MET A 1 2.79 3.37 -37.50
C MET A 1 1.58 3.66 -38.36
N SER A 2 0.56 2.81 -38.26
CA SER A 2 -0.63 2.89 -39.12
C SER A 2 -1.52 4.06 -38.71
N GLU A 3 -2.36 4.55 -39.62
CA GLU A 3 -3.35 5.59 -39.33
C GLU A 3 -4.35 5.17 -38.23
N GLU A 4 -4.49 3.86 -37.96
CA GLU A 4 -5.23 3.32 -36.81
C GLU A 4 -4.53 3.56 -35.46
N GLU A 5 -3.19 3.57 -35.41
CA GLU A 5 -2.44 3.89 -34.18
C GLU A 5 -2.50 5.38 -33.84
N LYS A 6 -2.61 6.26 -34.85
CA LYS A 6 -2.89 7.69 -34.62
C LYS A 6 -4.32 7.92 -34.10
N GLY A 7 -5.30 7.14 -34.57
CA GLY A 7 -6.70 7.23 -34.11
C GLY A 7 -6.93 6.78 -32.66
N LEU A 8 -5.99 6.05 -32.05
CA LEU A 8 -6.00 5.67 -30.63
C LEU A 8 -5.23 6.66 -29.73
N LEU A 9 -4.28 7.40 -30.29
CA LEU A 9 -3.53 8.44 -29.58
C LEU A 9 -4.26 9.80 -29.57
N ASP A 10 -5.03 10.12 -30.62
CA ASP A 10 -5.82 11.37 -30.72
C ASP A 10 -7.18 11.32 -29.99
N LYS A 11 -7.52 10.22 -29.30
CA LYS A 11 -8.69 10.13 -28.41
C LYS A 11 -8.36 10.38 -26.93
N LYS A 12 -7.14 10.81 -26.62
CA LYS A 12 -6.71 11.11 -25.24
C LYS A 12 -6.85 12.57 -24.82
N GLU A 13 -7.36 13.45 -25.68
CA GLU A 13 -7.67 14.83 -25.31
C GLU A 13 -9.14 15.16 -25.62
N ALA A 14 -9.79 15.75 -24.60
CA ALA A 14 -11.10 16.40 -24.65
C ALA A 14 -12.37 15.53 -24.65
N VAL A 15 -12.59 14.74 -23.59
CA VAL A 15 -13.90 14.63 -22.92
C VAL A 15 -13.61 14.43 -21.44
N GLY A 16 -14.09 15.34 -20.58
CA GLY A 16 -13.91 15.23 -19.12
C GLY A 16 -14.33 13.86 -18.63
N THR A 17 -13.35 13.05 -18.21
CA THR A 17 -13.59 11.80 -17.52
C THR A 17 -14.43 12.14 -16.30
N VAL A 18 -15.65 11.62 -16.24
CA VAL A 18 -16.45 11.68 -15.01
C VAL A 18 -15.60 10.99 -13.94
N GLU A 19 -14.95 11.77 -13.09
CA GLU A 19 -14.30 11.26 -11.89
C GLU A 19 -15.39 10.52 -11.11
N ASN A 20 -15.22 9.21 -10.95
CA ASN A 20 -16.09 8.38 -10.13
C ASN A 20 -15.28 7.86 -8.95
N VAL A 21 -15.94 7.29 -7.96
CA VAL A 21 -15.23 6.83 -6.75
C VAL A 21 -14.19 5.74 -7.11
N GLN A 22 -14.42 4.99 -8.19
CA GLN A 22 -13.48 4.00 -8.71
C GLN A 22 -12.17 4.63 -9.22
N SER A 23 -12.24 5.73 -9.99
CA SER A 23 -11.04 6.41 -10.49
C SER A 23 -10.24 7.03 -9.34
N ILE A 24 -10.93 7.61 -8.34
CA ILE A 24 -10.31 8.15 -7.12
C ILE A 24 -9.62 7.01 -6.35
N PHE A 25 -10.28 5.86 -6.21
CA PHE A 25 -9.68 4.67 -5.58
C PHE A 25 -8.39 4.25 -6.29
N PHE A 26 -8.38 4.11 -7.62
CA PHE A 26 -7.18 3.71 -8.34
C PHE A 26 -6.06 4.72 -8.22
N SER A 27 -6.36 6.01 -8.43
CA SER A 27 -5.39 7.10 -8.26
C SER A 27 -4.76 7.09 -6.87
N TYR A 28 -5.58 6.97 -5.82
CA TYR A 28 -5.08 6.94 -4.45
C TYR A 28 -4.15 5.74 -4.19
N ASN A 29 -4.54 4.53 -4.62
CA ASN A 29 -3.72 3.34 -4.43
C ASN A 29 -2.43 3.37 -5.25
N GLU A 30 -2.47 3.88 -6.49
CA GLU A 30 -1.29 4.05 -7.33
C GLU A 30 -0.30 5.03 -6.70
N ASN A 31 -0.80 6.15 -6.18
CA ASN A 31 0.01 7.14 -5.46
C ASN A 31 0.68 6.55 -4.21
N LEU A 32 -0.06 5.80 -3.39
CA LEU A 32 0.49 5.11 -2.21
C LEU A 32 1.55 4.07 -2.58
N ASN A 33 1.27 3.24 -3.59
CA ASN A 33 2.21 2.22 -4.05
C ASN A 33 3.48 2.86 -4.62
N SER A 34 3.34 3.95 -5.38
CA SER A 34 4.45 4.70 -5.96
C SER A 34 5.37 5.29 -4.89
N VAL A 35 4.81 5.94 -3.86
CA VAL A 35 5.63 6.50 -2.77
C VAL A 35 6.26 5.41 -1.91
N LYS A 36 5.57 4.29 -1.68
CA LYS A 36 6.10 3.14 -0.95
C LYS A 36 7.26 2.49 -1.70
N LEU A 37 7.10 2.28 -3.01
CA LEU A 37 8.15 1.75 -3.87
C LEU A 37 9.36 2.68 -3.92
N TYR A 38 9.12 3.99 -4.08
CA TYR A 38 10.17 4.99 -4.06
C TYR A 38 10.95 4.97 -2.74
N PHE A 39 10.25 4.95 -1.60
CA PHE A 39 10.85 4.85 -0.27
C PHE A 39 11.68 3.58 -0.09
N SER A 40 11.13 2.44 -0.47
CA SER A 40 11.81 1.14 -0.41
C SER A 40 13.08 1.15 -1.27
N LYS A 41 13.02 1.68 -2.49
CA LYS A 41 14.15 1.70 -3.41
C LYS A 41 15.35 2.46 -2.85
N PHE A 42 15.18 3.70 -2.39
CA PHE A 42 16.31 4.42 -1.80
C PHE A 42 16.70 3.88 -0.42
N GLY A 43 15.76 3.29 0.32
CA GLY A 43 16.07 2.56 1.55
C GLY A 43 17.05 1.42 1.31
N ASN A 44 16.78 0.59 0.30
CA ASN A 44 17.66 -0.52 -0.08
C ASN A 44 19.02 -0.03 -0.61
N LEU A 45 19.05 1.10 -1.31
CA LEU A 45 20.31 1.75 -1.72
C LEU A 45 21.12 2.25 -0.51
N ALA A 46 20.45 2.74 0.55
CA ALA A 46 21.11 3.20 1.77
C ALA A 46 21.61 2.05 2.65
N THR A 47 20.92 0.90 2.66
CA THR A 47 21.30 -0.30 3.42
C THR A 47 22.24 -1.23 2.65
N GLY A 48 22.42 -1.03 1.34
CA GLY A 48 23.17 -1.94 0.47
C GLY A 48 22.44 -3.25 0.18
N GLU A 49 21.12 -3.28 0.39
CA GLU A 49 20.26 -4.44 0.19
C GLU A 49 19.73 -4.57 -1.25
N ASP A 50 20.03 -3.62 -2.15
CA ASP A 50 19.65 -3.66 -3.56
C ASP A 50 20.35 -4.82 -4.29
N ASP A 51 19.58 -5.71 -4.91
CA ASP A 51 20.11 -6.94 -5.52
C ASP A 51 21.06 -6.67 -6.70
N ASN A 52 20.85 -5.58 -7.46
CA ASN A 52 21.80 -5.17 -8.50
C ASN A 52 23.13 -4.71 -7.89
N ILE A 53 23.08 -4.11 -6.70
CA ILE A 53 24.28 -3.74 -5.94
C ILE A 53 24.96 -4.99 -5.39
N LYS A 54 24.21 -5.98 -4.90
CA LYS A 54 24.79 -7.25 -4.40
C LYS A 54 25.51 -8.02 -5.50
N GLU A 55 24.89 -8.24 -6.65
CA GLU A 55 25.51 -8.93 -7.79
C GLU A 55 26.72 -8.15 -8.33
N SER A 56 26.58 -6.83 -8.47
CA SER A 56 27.71 -5.95 -8.82
C SER A 56 28.81 -5.96 -7.74
N PHE A 57 28.47 -6.20 -6.48
CA PHE A 57 29.42 -6.22 -5.36
C PHE A 57 30.19 -7.53 -5.29
N GLU A 58 29.54 -8.67 -5.50
CA GLU A 58 30.20 -9.98 -5.54
C GLU A 58 31.21 -10.02 -6.69
N SER A 59 30.78 -9.67 -7.90
CA SER A 59 31.66 -9.55 -9.06
C SER A 59 32.80 -8.54 -8.86
N PHE A 60 32.52 -7.38 -8.26
CA PHE A 60 33.54 -6.38 -7.94
C PHE A 60 34.51 -6.85 -6.86
N PHE A 61 34.04 -7.59 -5.85
CA PHE A 61 34.89 -8.12 -4.79
C PHE A 61 35.82 -9.20 -5.33
N GLU A 62 35.32 -10.06 -6.21
CA GLU A 62 36.14 -11.02 -6.96
C GLU A 62 37.23 -10.31 -7.76
N GLU A 63 36.89 -9.25 -8.51
CA GLU A 63 37.87 -8.46 -9.29
C GLU A 63 38.95 -7.81 -8.39
N VAL A 64 38.55 -7.25 -7.24
CA VAL A 64 39.50 -6.63 -6.30
C VAL A 64 40.40 -7.67 -5.62
N VAL A 65 39.85 -8.83 -5.25
CA VAL A 65 40.64 -9.92 -4.66
C VAL A 65 41.63 -10.47 -5.68
N GLU A 66 41.21 -10.66 -6.93
CA GLU A 66 42.06 -11.11 -8.03
C GLU A 66 43.17 -10.09 -8.36
N ASP A 67 42.88 -8.78 -8.40
CA ASP A 67 43.87 -7.71 -8.59
C ASP A 67 44.85 -7.65 -7.39
N LEU A 68 44.41 -7.91 -6.16
CA LEU A 68 45.28 -7.94 -4.98
C LEU A 68 46.18 -9.18 -4.95
N GLU A 69 45.65 -10.36 -5.29
CA GLU A 69 46.41 -11.61 -5.34
C GLU A 69 47.47 -11.60 -6.46
N SER A 70 47.11 -11.09 -7.64
CA SER A 70 48.03 -11.00 -8.79
C SER A 70 49.16 -9.98 -8.61
N ASN A 71 49.03 -9.02 -7.69
CA ASN A 71 50.04 -8.00 -7.41
C ASN A 71 50.78 -8.20 -6.08
N LYS A 72 50.63 -9.36 -5.44
CA LYS A 72 51.48 -9.75 -4.30
C LYS A 72 52.94 -9.85 -4.73
N LYS A 73 53.83 -9.23 -3.96
CA LYS A 73 55.28 -9.36 -4.16
C LYS A 73 55.90 -10.06 -2.98
N THR A 74 56.74 -11.04 -3.25
CA THR A 74 57.58 -11.67 -2.23
C THR A 74 58.78 -10.78 -1.96
N VAL A 75 58.91 -10.30 -0.73
CA VAL A 75 60.03 -9.49 -0.28
C VAL A 75 60.77 -10.26 0.81
N LEU A 76 62.09 -10.36 0.68
CA LEU A 76 62.95 -10.94 1.71
C LEU A 76 63.04 -9.98 2.89
N ASN A 77 62.63 -10.44 4.07
CA ASN A 77 62.80 -9.69 5.30
C ASN A 77 64.26 -9.81 5.77
N PRO A 78 65.03 -8.70 5.77
CA PRO A 78 66.47 -8.74 6.07
C PRO A 78 66.80 -9.05 7.55
N GLU A 79 65.81 -9.03 8.45
CA GLU A 79 66.01 -9.33 9.88
C GLU A 79 65.75 -10.80 10.22
N THR A 80 64.87 -11.47 9.47
CA THR A 80 64.43 -12.85 9.75
C THR A 80 64.85 -13.86 8.69
N ASP A 81 65.40 -13.40 7.56
CA ASP A 81 65.79 -14.21 6.39
C ASP A 81 64.61 -15.03 5.83
N THR A 82 63.39 -14.54 6.04
CA THR A 82 62.14 -15.15 5.57
C THR A 82 61.52 -14.33 4.45
N GLU A 83 60.96 -15.01 3.47
CA GLU A 83 60.14 -14.40 2.43
C GLU A 83 58.78 -13.99 3.00
N GLU A 84 58.44 -12.70 2.88
CA GLU A 84 57.13 -12.15 3.25
C GLU A 84 56.38 -11.67 2.01
N GLU A 85 55.10 -12.01 1.91
CA GLU A 85 54.22 -11.47 0.88
C GLU A 85 53.76 -10.06 1.28
N VAL A 86 54.19 -9.06 0.50
CA VAL A 86 53.81 -7.66 0.70
C VAL A 86 52.96 -7.20 -0.47
N ILE A 87 51.86 -6.53 -0.15
CA ILE A 87 51.00 -5.85 -1.12
C ILE A 87 51.41 -4.38 -1.12
N ASP A 88 51.58 -3.83 -2.32
CA ASP A 88 51.96 -2.43 -2.51
C ASP A 88 50.87 -1.47 -2.00
N ASP A 89 51.29 -0.49 -1.18
CA ASP A 89 50.43 0.54 -0.60
C ASP A 89 49.60 1.32 -1.63
N GLU A 90 50.10 1.46 -2.87
CA GLU A 90 49.38 2.12 -3.95
C GLU A 90 48.14 1.31 -4.38
N TYR A 91 48.24 -0.02 -4.36
CA TYR A 91 47.12 -0.93 -4.67
C TYR A 91 46.11 -0.99 -3.53
N ILE A 92 46.58 -0.97 -2.27
CA ILE A 92 45.69 -0.83 -1.10
C ILE A 92 44.91 0.48 -1.18
N LYS A 93 45.57 1.59 -1.54
CA LYS A 93 44.90 2.90 -1.74
C LYS A 93 43.92 2.88 -2.91
N LYS A 94 44.26 2.23 -4.03
CA LYS A 94 43.37 2.04 -5.19
C LYS A 94 42.12 1.25 -4.78
N ALA A 95 42.28 0.10 -4.10
CA ALA A 95 41.18 -0.70 -3.57
C ALA A 95 40.29 0.11 -2.62
N LEU A 96 40.87 0.81 -1.64
CA LEU A 96 40.13 1.69 -0.71
C LEU A 96 39.39 2.82 -1.43
N SER A 97 39.96 3.38 -2.50
CA SER A 97 39.31 4.41 -3.31
C SER A 97 38.08 3.88 -4.07
N LEU A 98 38.11 2.61 -4.50
CA LEU A 98 37.01 1.95 -5.17
C LEU A 98 35.90 1.56 -4.19
N PHE A 99 36.24 1.12 -2.97
CA PHE A 99 35.26 0.93 -1.88
C PHE A 99 34.51 2.23 -1.51
N ARG A 100 35.14 3.40 -1.68
CA ARG A 100 34.49 4.71 -1.50
C ARG A 100 33.55 5.11 -2.63
N LYS A 101 33.65 4.49 -3.82
CA LYS A 101 32.76 4.73 -4.96
C LYS A 101 31.43 3.98 -4.88
N ARG A 102 31.15 3.29 -3.78
CA ARG A 102 29.84 2.64 -3.55
C ARG A 102 28.73 3.68 -3.74
N PRO A 103 27.67 3.38 -4.51
CA PRO A 103 26.45 4.18 -4.52
C PRO A 103 25.73 3.95 -3.19
N ASN A 104 26.28 4.46 -2.10
CA ASN A 104 25.61 4.47 -0.81
C ASN A 104 25.04 5.86 -0.57
N ILE A 105 23.75 5.91 -0.23
CA ILE A 105 23.09 7.17 0.09
C ILE A 105 23.64 7.63 1.44
N SER A 106 24.24 8.83 1.46
CA SER A 106 24.71 9.40 2.74
C SER A 106 23.54 9.49 3.75
N PRO A 107 23.78 9.34 5.06
CA PRO A 107 22.71 9.42 6.07
C PRO A 107 21.88 10.71 5.96
N ARG A 108 22.53 11.82 5.56
CA ARG A 108 21.85 13.10 5.31
C ARG A 108 20.91 13.04 4.12
N ASN A 109 21.34 12.43 3.02
CA ASN A 109 20.49 12.27 1.83
C ASN A 109 19.33 11.31 2.12
N TYR A 110 19.57 10.23 2.87
CA TYR A 110 18.51 9.32 3.31
C TYR A 110 17.46 10.09 4.13
N GLU A 111 17.88 10.90 5.09
CA GLU A 111 16.96 11.70 5.90
C GLU A 111 16.11 12.67 5.04
N ILE A 112 16.72 13.34 4.05
CA ILE A 112 16.02 14.24 3.13
C ILE A 112 14.99 13.48 2.28
N LEU A 113 15.37 12.32 1.74
CA LEU A 113 14.50 11.48 0.92
C LEU A 113 13.34 10.93 1.76
N SER A 114 13.61 10.41 2.96
CA SER A 114 12.61 9.91 3.89
C SER A 114 11.59 10.98 4.29
N ARG A 115 12.03 12.20 4.60
CA ARG A 115 11.14 13.33 4.91
C ARG A 115 10.30 13.73 3.70
N SER A 116 10.90 13.77 2.51
CA SER A 116 10.21 14.10 1.27
C SER A 116 9.13 13.07 0.92
N SER A 117 9.44 11.78 1.03
CA SER A 117 8.47 10.70 0.82
C SER A 117 7.35 10.72 1.84
N PHE A 118 7.66 11.03 3.11
CA PHE A 118 6.64 11.16 4.14
C PHE A 118 5.71 12.35 3.89
N LEU A 119 6.23 13.46 3.38
CA LEU A 119 5.43 14.60 2.94
C LEU A 119 4.51 14.20 1.77
N MET A 120 5.03 13.54 0.75
CA MET A 120 4.23 13.04 -0.38
C MET A 120 3.12 12.09 0.07
N LEU A 121 3.43 11.16 0.99
CA LEU A 121 2.46 10.24 1.57
C LEU A 121 1.29 10.97 2.24
N ASN A 122 1.57 12.03 3.00
CA ASN A 122 0.53 12.86 3.62
C ASN A 122 -0.28 13.63 2.56
N ASN A 123 0.38 14.19 1.54
CA ASN A 123 -0.29 14.92 0.48
C ASN A 123 -1.25 14.03 -0.30
N TYR A 124 -0.89 12.77 -0.59
CA TYR A 124 -1.79 11.84 -1.27
C TYR A 124 -3.04 11.50 -0.46
N PHE A 125 -2.94 11.48 0.87
CA PHE A 125 -4.12 11.36 1.72
C PHE A 125 -4.97 12.63 1.71
N GLU A 126 -4.37 13.81 1.66
CA GLU A 126 -5.11 15.08 1.51
C GLU A 126 -5.79 15.18 0.15
N TYR A 127 -5.12 14.78 -0.93
CA TYR A 127 -5.70 14.72 -2.28
C TYR A 127 -6.90 13.78 -2.32
N LEU A 128 -6.82 12.61 -1.68
CA LEU A 128 -7.98 11.74 -1.55
C LEU A 128 -9.19 12.44 -0.92
N LEU A 129 -8.99 13.19 0.16
CA LEU A 129 -10.09 13.90 0.83
C LEU A 129 -10.66 15.00 -0.07
N THR A 130 -9.79 15.73 -0.77
CA THR A 130 -10.19 16.75 -1.76
C THR A 130 -10.99 16.13 -2.91
N ASP A 131 -10.53 15.02 -3.48
CA ASP A 131 -11.20 14.33 -4.59
C ASP A 131 -12.57 13.79 -4.17
N LEU A 132 -12.67 13.23 -2.96
CA LEU A 132 -13.94 12.75 -2.40
C LEU A 132 -14.94 13.89 -2.17
N LEU A 133 -14.49 15.03 -1.64
CA LEU A 133 -15.33 16.22 -1.47
C LEU A 133 -15.79 16.78 -2.81
N SER A 134 -14.86 16.93 -3.75
CA SER A 134 -15.14 17.38 -5.12
C SER A 134 -16.16 16.48 -5.79
N TYR A 135 -15.98 15.16 -5.71
CA TYR A 135 -16.94 14.19 -6.24
C TYR A 135 -18.32 14.34 -5.61
N PHE A 136 -18.39 14.43 -4.28
CA PHE A 136 -19.66 14.57 -3.56
C PHE A 136 -20.42 15.82 -4.00
N TYR A 137 -19.78 16.98 -4.00
CA TYR A 137 -20.44 18.25 -4.32
C TYR A 137 -20.79 18.38 -5.80
N ASN A 138 -20.01 17.76 -6.70
CA ASN A 138 -20.39 17.64 -8.11
C ASN A 138 -21.62 16.75 -8.30
N LYS A 139 -21.74 15.66 -7.52
CA LYS A 139 -22.85 14.71 -7.64
C LYS A 139 -24.12 15.18 -6.94
N TYR A 140 -23.99 15.87 -5.81
CA TYR A 140 -25.08 16.32 -4.96
C TYR A 140 -25.07 17.85 -4.85
N GLN A 141 -25.16 18.54 -6.00
CA GLN A 141 -25.08 20.00 -6.06
C GLN A 141 -26.07 20.70 -5.13
N ASN A 142 -27.28 20.15 -4.95
CA ASN A 142 -28.29 20.71 -4.06
C ASN A 142 -27.85 20.78 -2.59
N SER A 143 -26.81 20.05 -2.19
CA SER A 143 -26.21 20.20 -0.84
C SER A 143 -25.52 21.56 -0.64
N LEU A 144 -25.30 22.31 -1.73
CA LEU A 144 -24.80 23.68 -1.72
C LEU A 144 -25.92 24.72 -1.62
N ASP A 145 -27.18 24.34 -1.84
CA ASP A 145 -28.31 25.28 -1.93
C ASP A 145 -28.57 26.05 -0.63
N GLU A 146 -28.15 25.49 0.51
CA GLU A 146 -28.27 26.15 1.81
C GLU A 146 -27.21 27.25 2.04
N LYS A 147 -26.27 27.43 1.10
CA LYS A 147 -25.19 28.41 1.19
C LYS A 147 -25.43 29.61 0.28
N GLU A 148 -25.38 30.80 0.87
CA GLU A 148 -25.34 32.05 0.11
C GLU A 148 -23.94 32.28 -0.48
N PHE A 149 -23.75 31.90 -1.74
CA PHE A 149 -22.58 32.31 -2.51
C PHE A 149 -22.77 33.72 -3.06
N ARG A 150 -21.85 34.63 -2.74
CA ARG A 150 -21.83 35.99 -3.31
C ARG A 150 -20.84 36.02 -4.46
N LEU A 151 -21.35 36.15 -5.68
CA LEU A 151 -20.57 36.42 -6.87
C LEU A 151 -20.73 37.89 -7.27
N THR A 152 -19.64 38.58 -7.54
CA THR A 152 -19.69 39.91 -8.14
C THR A 152 -20.09 39.81 -9.60
N LEU A 153 -20.68 40.87 -10.16
CA LEU A 153 -21.01 40.92 -11.59
C LEU A 153 -19.76 40.75 -12.48
N LYS A 154 -18.59 41.17 -11.98
CA LYS A 154 -17.31 40.99 -12.67
C LYS A 154 -16.95 39.51 -12.77
N GLU A 155 -16.99 38.77 -11.65
CA GLU A 155 -16.73 37.33 -11.64
C GLU A 155 -17.75 36.56 -12.48
N LEU A 156 -19.03 36.94 -12.41
CA LEU A 156 -20.06 36.28 -13.21
C LEU A 156 -19.83 36.43 -14.73
N ASN A 157 -19.33 37.59 -15.16
CA ASN A 157 -18.99 37.85 -16.56
C ASN A 157 -17.71 37.14 -17.02
N GLU A 158 -16.92 36.56 -16.11
CA GLU A 158 -15.73 35.77 -16.44
C GLU A 158 -16.09 34.32 -16.82
N PHE A 159 -17.30 33.85 -16.49
CA PHE A 159 -17.75 32.50 -16.83
C PHE A 159 -18.57 32.48 -18.13
N GLU A 160 -18.31 31.49 -18.99
CA GLU A 160 -19.04 31.32 -20.25
C GLU A 160 -20.40 30.65 -20.03
N THR A 161 -20.51 29.84 -18.97
CA THR A 161 -21.71 29.03 -18.68
C THR A 161 -22.04 28.97 -17.19
N ILE A 162 -23.30 28.66 -16.86
CA ILE A 162 -23.74 28.44 -15.46
C ILE A 162 -23.04 27.21 -14.88
N GLU A 163 -22.80 26.20 -15.71
CA GLU A 163 -22.09 24.98 -15.34
C GLU A 163 -20.65 25.28 -14.93
N GLU A 164 -19.95 26.15 -15.65
CA GLU A 164 -18.61 26.60 -15.31
C GLU A 164 -18.58 27.39 -14.00
N ALA A 165 -19.52 28.33 -13.83
CA ALA A 165 -19.67 29.08 -12.57
C ALA A 165 -19.94 28.13 -11.39
N THR A 166 -20.78 27.11 -11.58
CA THR A 166 -21.12 26.10 -10.57
C THR A 166 -19.89 25.27 -10.18
N LYS A 167 -19.10 24.82 -11.16
CA LYS A 167 -17.82 24.12 -10.89
C LYS A 167 -16.85 25.00 -10.10
N ASN A 168 -16.76 26.29 -10.42
CA ASN A 168 -15.91 27.21 -9.67
C ASN A 168 -16.38 27.37 -8.21
N LEU A 169 -17.68 27.45 -7.97
CA LEU A 169 -18.25 27.50 -6.62
C LEU A 169 -17.96 26.22 -5.83
N ILE A 170 -18.08 25.04 -6.47
CA ILE A 170 -17.71 23.76 -5.86
C ILE A 170 -16.22 23.76 -5.47
N LEU A 171 -15.33 24.19 -6.37
CA LEU A 171 -13.90 24.27 -6.09
C LEU A 171 -13.61 25.18 -4.90
N LYS A 172 -14.19 26.38 -4.86
CA LYS A 172 -14.05 27.32 -3.74
C LYS A 172 -14.54 26.72 -2.42
N GLU A 173 -15.65 26.01 -2.43
CA GLU A 173 -16.20 25.34 -1.24
C GLU A 173 -15.26 24.23 -0.75
N VAL A 174 -14.79 23.37 -1.64
CA VAL A 174 -13.86 22.28 -1.30
C VAL A 174 -12.54 22.85 -0.75
N GLU A 175 -11.99 23.89 -1.37
CA GLU A 175 -10.79 24.58 -0.90
C GLU A 175 -11.00 25.18 0.51
N SER A 176 -12.12 25.86 0.74
CA SER A 176 -12.45 26.42 2.06
C SER A 176 -12.54 25.31 3.11
N ILE A 177 -13.20 24.18 2.81
CA ILE A 177 -13.28 23.02 3.71
C ILE A 177 -11.88 22.49 4.05
N ILE A 178 -11.01 22.28 3.06
CA ILE A 178 -9.68 21.67 3.24
C ILE A 178 -8.73 22.62 3.99
N VAL A 179 -8.78 23.92 3.69
CA VAL A 179 -7.84 24.92 4.23
C VAL A 179 -8.27 25.41 5.61
N GLU A 180 -9.56 25.67 5.83
CA GLU A 180 -10.04 26.33 7.04
C GLU A 180 -10.34 25.34 8.17
N LYS A 181 -10.75 24.10 7.86
CA LYS A 181 -11.09 23.11 8.89
C LYS A 181 -9.83 22.43 9.43
N THR A 182 -9.83 22.22 10.73
CA THR A 182 -8.94 21.23 11.35
C THR A 182 -9.28 19.83 10.88
N PHE A 183 -8.36 18.88 11.03
CA PHE A 183 -8.61 17.50 10.63
C PHE A 183 -9.85 16.88 11.30
N ASN A 184 -10.04 17.16 12.59
CA ASN A 184 -11.18 16.63 13.33
C ASN A 184 -12.49 17.23 12.82
N GLU A 185 -12.50 18.51 12.48
CA GLU A 185 -13.67 19.14 11.86
C GLU A 185 -13.95 18.59 10.45
N LEU A 186 -12.89 18.23 9.71
CA LEU A 186 -13.04 17.55 8.43
C LEU A 186 -13.64 16.15 8.59
N LEU A 187 -13.18 15.35 9.56
CA LEU A 187 -13.78 14.05 9.87
C LEU A 187 -15.26 14.19 10.28
N ILE A 188 -15.58 15.16 11.15
CA ILE A 188 -16.96 15.47 11.53
C ILE A 188 -17.80 15.88 10.32
N HIS A 189 -17.21 16.59 9.35
CA HIS A 189 -17.88 16.95 8.11
C HIS A 189 -18.23 15.72 7.28
N PHE A 190 -17.29 14.79 7.07
CA PHE A 190 -17.56 13.50 6.44
C PHE A 190 -18.68 12.73 7.16
N GLU A 191 -18.61 12.64 8.50
CA GLU A 191 -19.57 11.89 9.30
C GLU A 191 -20.99 12.48 9.27
N LYS A 192 -21.12 13.80 9.48
CA LYS A 192 -22.41 14.43 9.69
C LYS A 192 -23.02 14.99 8.41
N GLN A 193 -22.22 15.72 7.63
CA GLN A 193 -22.71 16.42 6.44
C GLN A 193 -22.79 15.46 5.25
N LEU A 194 -21.73 14.67 5.03
CA LEU A 194 -21.71 13.70 3.94
C LEU A 194 -22.34 12.34 4.33
N SER A 195 -22.64 12.18 5.63
CA SER A 195 -23.24 10.98 6.21
C SER A 195 -22.39 9.70 5.94
N ILE A 196 -21.07 9.81 6.05
CA ILE A 196 -20.10 8.74 5.81
C ILE A 196 -19.60 8.16 7.15
N SER A 197 -19.67 6.84 7.32
CA SER A 197 -19.08 6.19 8.49
C SER A 197 -17.57 6.37 8.51
N LEU A 198 -17.03 6.71 9.69
CA LEU A 198 -15.59 6.86 9.93
C LEU A 198 -14.93 5.56 10.41
N GLU A 199 -15.68 4.45 10.49
CA GLU A 199 -15.16 3.13 10.88
C GLU A 199 -14.24 3.18 12.11
N ASN A 200 -14.66 3.87 13.19
CA ASN A 200 -13.82 4.18 14.35
C ASN A 200 -13.22 2.95 15.05
N ASP A 201 -13.84 1.77 14.90
CA ASP A 201 -13.34 0.51 15.45
C ASP A 201 -12.22 -0.13 14.58
N LEU A 202 -12.12 0.28 13.32
CA LEU A 202 -11.18 -0.27 12.33
C LEU A 202 -10.07 0.73 11.96
N ILE A 203 -10.36 2.04 12.01
CA ILE A 203 -9.40 3.11 11.71
C ILE A 203 -8.85 3.70 12.99
N ASN A 204 -7.52 3.73 13.12
CA ASN A 204 -6.87 4.40 14.23
C ASN A 204 -6.65 5.88 13.93
N TRP A 205 -7.70 6.70 14.10
CA TRP A 205 -7.64 8.14 13.83
C TRP A 205 -6.59 8.88 14.65
N ASN A 206 -6.27 8.43 15.86
CA ASN A 206 -5.21 9.02 16.68
C ASN A 206 -3.83 8.88 16.02
N LYS A 207 -3.54 7.73 15.39
CA LYS A 207 -2.32 7.56 14.60
C LYS A 207 -2.32 8.46 13.36
N ILE A 208 -3.44 8.58 12.65
CA ILE A 208 -3.53 9.47 11.48
C ILE A 208 -3.31 10.94 11.89
N ILE A 209 -3.87 11.37 13.02
CA ILE A 209 -3.63 12.69 13.60
C ILE A 209 -2.14 12.88 13.90
N GLU A 210 -1.48 11.90 14.52
CA GLU A 210 -0.05 11.99 14.81
C GLU A 210 0.80 12.05 13.54
N ILE A 211 0.50 11.25 12.52
CA ILE A 211 1.17 11.27 11.22
C ILE A 211 1.10 12.66 10.59
N ARG A 212 -0.09 13.28 10.61
CA ARG A 212 -0.28 14.65 10.09
C ARG A 212 0.45 15.70 10.92
N GLU A 213 0.38 15.63 12.25
CA GLU A 213 1.11 16.58 13.11
C GLU A 213 2.63 16.39 13.00
N ARG A 214 3.12 15.16 12.77
CA ARG A 214 4.52 14.91 12.46
C ARG A 214 4.93 15.59 11.15
N ARG A 215 4.08 15.52 10.12
CA ARG A 215 4.31 16.23 8.85
C ARG A 215 4.35 17.74 9.07
N HIS A 216 3.51 18.29 9.95
CA HIS A 216 3.63 19.71 10.35
C HIS A 216 4.99 20.05 10.97
N LEU A 217 5.54 19.18 11.84
CA LEU A 217 6.88 19.40 12.40
C LEU A 217 7.97 19.40 11.32
N ILE A 218 7.89 18.47 10.37
CA ILE A 218 8.86 18.36 9.27
C ILE A 218 8.87 19.64 8.43
N VAL A 219 7.68 20.15 8.06
CA VAL A 219 7.55 21.33 7.19
C VAL A 219 7.84 22.63 7.93
N HIS A 220 7.30 22.81 9.13
CA HIS A 220 7.27 24.13 9.79
C HIS A 220 8.16 24.26 11.01
N ASN A 221 8.74 23.18 11.51
CA ASN A 221 9.53 23.21 12.74
C ASN A 221 10.84 22.42 12.63
N SER A 222 11.39 22.29 11.42
CA SER A 222 12.66 21.60 11.15
C SER A 222 12.76 20.19 11.74
N SER A 223 11.62 19.49 11.84
CA SER A 223 11.51 18.17 12.48
C SER A 223 11.87 18.19 13.97
N ILE A 224 11.63 19.30 14.68
CA ILE A 224 11.85 19.45 16.13
C ILE A 224 10.50 19.37 16.86
N VAL A 225 10.41 18.60 17.94
CA VAL A 225 9.19 18.48 18.73
C VAL A 225 8.89 19.77 19.48
N ASN A 226 7.64 20.22 19.43
CA ASN A 226 7.17 21.40 20.16
C ASN A 226 5.94 21.07 21.03
N LYS A 227 5.57 22.01 21.91
CA LYS A 227 4.40 21.87 22.80
C LYS A 227 3.11 21.59 22.02
N LYS A 228 2.95 22.15 20.81
CA LYS A 228 1.75 22.01 19.98
C LYS A 228 1.58 20.57 19.51
N TYR A 229 2.65 19.91 19.06
CA TYR A 229 2.64 18.49 18.70
C TYR A 229 2.22 17.63 19.89
N ILE A 230 2.91 17.78 21.04
CA ILE A 230 2.64 17.00 22.27
C ILE A 230 1.16 17.11 22.69
N THR A 231 0.63 18.33 22.74
CA THR A 231 -0.77 18.57 23.14
C THR A 231 -1.77 17.96 22.16
N ARG A 232 -1.48 17.95 20.86
CA ARG A 232 -2.43 17.50 19.82
C ARG A 232 -2.40 16.00 19.59
N THR A 233 -1.26 15.34 19.81
CA THR A 233 -1.10 13.91 19.57
C THR A 233 -1.24 13.08 20.83
N GLY A 234 -1.16 13.70 22.02
CA GLY A 234 -1.05 12.98 23.28
C GLY A 234 0.31 12.33 23.51
N ASN A 235 1.30 12.65 22.65
CA ASN A 235 2.68 12.16 22.72
C ASN A 235 2.83 10.62 22.78
N PRO A 236 2.34 9.86 21.79
CA PRO A 236 2.32 8.40 21.84
C PRO A 236 3.72 7.74 21.82
N TYR A 237 4.77 8.53 21.59
CA TYR A 237 6.16 8.09 21.53
C TYR A 237 7.02 8.69 22.66
N ASP A 238 6.41 9.35 23.64
CA ASP A 238 7.09 9.93 24.81
C ASP A 238 8.26 10.89 24.48
N PHE A 239 8.16 11.62 23.35
CA PHE A 239 9.17 12.59 22.94
C PHE A 239 9.24 13.79 23.89
N LYS A 240 10.44 14.39 23.97
CA LYS A 240 10.67 15.63 24.71
C LYS A 240 10.57 16.85 23.79
N ILE A 241 10.12 17.99 24.33
CA ILE A 241 10.15 19.26 23.59
C ILE A 241 11.62 19.59 23.26
N GLY A 242 11.87 19.97 22.00
CA GLY A 242 13.22 20.23 21.47
C GLY A 242 13.91 19.00 20.86
N GLU A 243 13.32 17.81 21.00
CA GLU A 243 13.88 16.59 20.43
C GLU A 243 13.69 16.55 18.91
N PRO A 244 14.71 16.15 18.13
CA PRO A 244 14.56 15.92 16.70
C PRO A 244 13.81 14.60 16.45
N ILE A 245 12.92 14.61 15.46
CA ILE A 245 12.22 13.42 14.98
C ILE A 245 12.72 13.01 13.60
N HIS A 246 12.70 11.71 13.37
CA HIS A 246 13.14 11.07 12.13
C HIS A 246 12.02 10.23 11.54
N VAL A 247 12.06 10.05 10.22
CA VAL A 247 11.18 9.12 9.49
C VAL A 247 11.99 7.88 9.16
N GLN A 248 12.00 6.93 10.09
CA GLN A 248 12.65 5.64 9.89
C GLN A 248 11.74 4.71 9.07
N LYS A 249 12.34 3.66 8.49
CA LYS A 249 11.64 2.67 7.64
C LYS A 249 10.37 2.13 8.30
N ASP A 250 10.48 1.59 9.50
CA ASP A 250 9.33 1.00 10.22
C ASP A 250 8.22 2.04 10.46
N TYR A 251 8.59 3.27 10.80
CA TYR A 251 7.61 4.33 11.01
C TYR A 251 6.92 4.72 9.69
N PHE A 252 7.67 4.84 8.59
CA PHE A 252 7.11 5.13 7.27
C PHE A 252 6.17 4.01 6.79
N GLU A 253 6.59 2.75 6.90
CA GLU A 253 5.77 1.59 6.49
C GLU A 253 4.48 1.50 7.31
N ASN A 254 4.57 1.70 8.63
CA ASN A 254 3.38 1.76 9.50
C ASN A 254 2.47 2.93 9.13
N SER A 255 3.04 4.11 8.84
CA SER A 255 2.27 5.28 8.40
C SER A 255 1.56 5.03 7.08
N CYS A 256 2.24 4.40 6.12
CA CYS A 256 1.68 4.02 4.83
C CYS A 256 0.52 3.04 5.01
N ASN A 257 0.67 2.05 5.89
CA ASN A 257 -0.38 1.06 6.16
C ASN A 257 -1.60 1.69 6.83
N GLU A 258 -1.42 2.54 7.86
CA GLU A 258 -2.56 3.19 8.53
C GLU A 258 -3.28 4.17 7.59
N LEU A 259 -2.57 4.95 6.79
CA LEU A 259 -3.17 5.82 5.77
C LEU A 259 -3.89 5.02 4.69
N LYS A 260 -3.31 3.91 4.20
CA LYS A 260 -3.95 2.99 3.26
C LYS A 260 -5.30 2.51 3.81
N ILE A 261 -5.31 1.97 5.03
CA ILE A 261 -6.53 1.44 5.67
C ILE A 261 -7.57 2.56 5.81
N ALA A 262 -7.17 3.71 6.36
CA ALA A 262 -8.08 4.83 6.57
C ALA A 262 -8.68 5.34 5.24
N GLY A 263 -7.84 5.54 4.22
CA GLY A 263 -8.26 6.02 2.92
C GLY A 263 -9.15 5.03 2.18
N GLN A 264 -8.80 3.73 2.19
CA GLN A 264 -9.60 2.69 1.54
C GLN A 264 -10.96 2.50 2.21
N LEU A 265 -11.04 2.46 3.54
CA LEU A 265 -12.31 2.31 4.24
C LEU A 265 -13.23 3.52 4.04
N LEU A 266 -12.67 4.74 4.08
CA LEU A 266 -13.43 5.94 3.69
C LEU A 266 -13.93 5.83 2.24
N LEU A 267 -13.06 5.46 1.29
CA LEU A 267 -13.41 5.25 -0.11
C LEU A 267 -14.55 4.26 -0.27
N PHE A 268 -14.50 3.10 0.39
CA PHE A 268 -15.54 2.09 0.26
C PHE A 268 -16.88 2.53 0.85
N ASN A 269 -16.87 3.29 1.94
CA ASN A 269 -18.09 3.90 2.48
C ASN A 269 -18.67 4.95 1.53
N CYS A 270 -17.82 5.81 0.97
CA CYS A 270 -18.20 6.78 -0.06
C CYS A 270 -18.76 6.08 -1.31
N TRP A 271 -18.10 5.03 -1.79
CA TRP A 271 -18.49 4.27 -2.96
C TRP A 271 -19.86 3.59 -2.76
N GLY A 272 -20.02 2.87 -1.65
CA GLY A 272 -21.28 2.19 -1.34
C GLY A 272 -22.46 3.14 -1.13
N LYS A 273 -22.20 4.37 -0.67
CA LYS A 273 -23.24 5.38 -0.45
C LYS A 273 -23.57 6.17 -1.71
N TRP A 274 -22.54 6.65 -2.41
CA TRP A 274 -22.69 7.62 -3.48
C TRP A 274 -22.81 6.96 -4.86
N ASP A 275 -22.10 5.85 -5.12
CA ASP A 275 -22.04 5.23 -6.44
C ASP A 275 -22.63 3.81 -6.44
N LYS A 276 -23.95 3.75 -6.20
CA LYS A 276 -24.70 2.51 -5.97
C LYS A 276 -24.72 1.57 -7.18
N ASP A 277 -24.57 2.11 -8.38
CA ASP A 277 -24.61 1.33 -9.63
C ASP A 277 -23.32 0.52 -9.84
N ASN A 278 -22.23 0.89 -9.15
CA ASN A 278 -20.90 0.25 -9.26
C ASN A 278 -20.45 -0.48 -7.98
N ILE A 279 -21.39 -0.88 -7.11
CA ILE A 279 -21.06 -1.54 -5.83
C ILE A 279 -20.33 -2.88 -6.03
N ASP A 280 -20.64 -3.62 -7.10
CA ASP A 280 -19.95 -4.88 -7.43
C ASP A 280 -18.44 -4.65 -7.57
N ASN A 281 -18.04 -3.55 -8.24
CA ASN A 281 -16.63 -3.17 -8.39
C ASN A 281 -16.00 -2.80 -7.05
N ALA A 282 -16.73 -2.11 -6.16
CA ALA A 282 -16.21 -1.79 -4.83
C ALA A 282 -15.88 -3.05 -4.03
N ILE A 283 -16.80 -4.03 -4.01
CA ILE A 283 -16.61 -5.31 -3.30
C ILE A 283 -15.50 -6.14 -3.96
N TYR A 284 -15.43 -6.14 -5.29
CA TYR A 284 -14.32 -6.75 -6.03
C TYR A 284 -12.97 -6.14 -5.64
N GLN A 285 -12.88 -4.82 -5.48
CA GLN A 285 -11.65 -4.16 -5.02
C GLN A 285 -11.30 -4.54 -3.57
N ILE A 286 -12.28 -4.69 -2.66
CA ILE A 286 -12.02 -5.21 -1.31
C ILE A 286 -11.38 -6.61 -1.38
N MET A 287 -11.91 -7.48 -2.25
CA MET A 287 -11.36 -8.82 -2.48
C MET A 287 -9.92 -8.77 -3.00
N LEU A 288 -9.64 -7.96 -4.02
CA LEU A 288 -8.29 -7.81 -4.56
C LEU A 288 -7.31 -7.25 -3.51
N GLN A 289 -7.71 -6.20 -2.77
CA GLN A 289 -6.84 -5.58 -1.78
C GLN A 289 -6.51 -6.53 -0.63
N THR A 290 -7.48 -7.31 -0.15
CA THR A 290 -7.23 -8.33 0.89
C THR A 290 -6.32 -9.45 0.39
N PHE A 291 -6.41 -9.82 -0.89
CA PHE A 291 -5.51 -10.80 -1.49
C PHE A 291 -4.07 -10.27 -1.61
N GLU A 292 -3.90 -9.04 -2.10
CA GLU A 292 -2.58 -8.39 -2.18
C GLU A 292 -1.95 -8.22 -0.79
N ASP A 293 -2.71 -7.76 0.20
CA ASP A 293 -2.21 -7.62 1.56
C ASP A 293 -1.79 -8.97 2.19
N LEU A 294 -2.44 -10.07 1.81
CA LEU A 294 -1.97 -11.41 2.19
C LEU A 294 -0.63 -11.77 1.56
N LYS A 295 -0.43 -11.46 0.26
CA LYS A 295 0.85 -11.70 -0.44
C LYS A 295 1.98 -10.92 0.25
N PHE A 296 1.71 -9.68 0.65
CA PHE A 296 2.67 -8.82 1.36
C PHE A 296 2.72 -9.04 2.88
N LYS A 297 2.04 -10.07 3.42
CA LYS A 297 2.01 -10.41 4.86
C LYS A 297 1.47 -9.28 5.77
N ASN A 298 0.66 -8.38 5.24
CA ASN A 298 -0.01 -7.30 5.97
C ASN A 298 -1.26 -7.83 6.70
N ASN A 299 -1.10 -8.79 7.62
CA ASN A 299 -2.23 -9.49 8.24
C ASN A 299 -3.22 -8.57 8.97
N ASP A 300 -2.75 -7.46 9.56
CA ASP A 300 -3.63 -6.50 10.23
C ASP A 300 -4.52 -5.72 9.25
N ALA A 301 -4.00 -5.34 8.08
CA ALA A 301 -4.80 -4.71 7.02
C ALA A 301 -5.88 -5.66 6.50
N VAL A 302 -5.51 -6.94 6.25
CA VAL A 302 -6.46 -8.00 5.87
C VAL A 302 -7.55 -8.13 6.93
N ARG A 303 -7.17 -8.25 8.21
CA ARG A 303 -8.13 -8.38 9.32
C ARG A 303 -9.14 -7.24 9.33
N ARG A 304 -8.68 -5.98 9.35
CA ARG A 304 -9.57 -4.79 9.41
C ARG A 304 -10.47 -4.69 8.18
N MET A 305 -9.94 -4.97 6.99
CA MET A 305 -10.71 -4.93 5.75
C MET A 305 -11.75 -6.06 5.66
N CYS A 306 -11.41 -7.26 6.14
CA CYS A 306 -12.35 -8.36 6.25
C CYS A 306 -13.42 -8.11 7.33
N GLU A 307 -13.06 -7.50 8.46
CA GLU A 307 -14.01 -7.06 9.48
C GLU A 307 -15.01 -6.05 8.92
N TYR A 308 -14.52 -5.04 8.17
CA TYR A 308 -15.37 -4.12 7.41
C TYR A 308 -16.33 -4.88 6.48
N SER A 309 -15.84 -5.85 5.70
CA SER A 309 -16.68 -6.57 4.73
C SER A 309 -17.85 -7.35 5.36
N ASN A 310 -17.80 -7.68 6.66
CA ASN A 310 -18.88 -8.39 7.34
C ASN A 310 -20.18 -7.57 7.45
N GLN A 311 -20.10 -6.25 7.31
CA GLN A 311 -21.28 -5.38 7.32
C GLN A 311 -21.98 -5.29 5.95
N ILE A 312 -21.36 -5.86 4.90
CA ILE A 312 -21.88 -5.82 3.53
C ILE A 312 -22.80 -7.02 3.32
N ILE A 313 -24.04 -6.73 2.89
CA ILE A 313 -25.02 -7.75 2.50
C ILE A 313 -25.00 -7.86 0.97
N ALA A 314 -24.69 -9.05 0.47
CA ALA A 314 -24.72 -9.34 -0.95
C ALA A 314 -26.12 -9.16 -1.55
N LYS A 315 -26.18 -8.60 -2.76
CA LYS A 315 -27.42 -8.39 -3.52
C LYS A 315 -27.51 -9.22 -4.79
N ASN A 316 -26.41 -9.85 -5.19
CA ASN A 316 -26.29 -10.69 -6.37
C ASN A 316 -25.18 -11.74 -6.19
N GLU A 317 -25.11 -12.69 -7.12
CA GLU A 317 -24.18 -13.82 -7.08
C GLU A 317 -22.70 -13.39 -7.11
N ASN A 318 -22.36 -12.34 -7.86
CA ASN A 318 -20.98 -11.82 -7.92
C ASN A 318 -20.54 -11.30 -6.55
N GLN A 319 -21.40 -10.53 -5.87
CA GLN A 319 -21.12 -10.03 -4.52
C GLN A 319 -20.99 -11.17 -3.51
N GLU A 320 -21.81 -12.23 -3.64
CA GLU A 320 -21.69 -13.42 -2.79
C GLU A 320 -20.34 -14.11 -2.98
N ASP A 321 -19.89 -14.29 -4.23
CA ASP A 321 -18.58 -14.88 -4.54
C ASP A 321 -17.43 -14.04 -3.99
N TYR A 322 -17.44 -12.72 -4.22
CA TYR A 322 -16.39 -11.82 -3.74
C TYR A 322 -16.32 -11.78 -2.21
N LEU A 323 -17.47 -11.69 -1.52
CA LEU A 323 -17.51 -11.72 -0.06
C LEU A 323 -17.07 -13.07 0.50
N PHE A 324 -17.36 -14.17 -0.19
CA PHE A 324 -16.85 -15.48 0.19
C PHE A 324 -15.32 -15.55 0.06
N ARG A 325 -14.75 -15.01 -1.02
CA ARG A 325 -13.28 -14.91 -1.21
C ARG A 325 -12.62 -14.02 -0.16
N ILE A 326 -13.23 -12.89 0.19
CA ILE A 326 -12.76 -12.03 1.28
C ILE A 326 -12.75 -12.80 2.61
N LYS A 327 -13.77 -13.62 2.87
CA LYS A 327 -13.83 -14.48 4.06
C LYS A 327 -12.75 -15.58 4.05
N VAL A 328 -12.44 -16.17 2.90
CA VAL A 328 -11.29 -17.08 2.73
C VAL A 328 -9.99 -16.34 3.06
N ASN A 329 -9.80 -15.13 2.54
CA ASN A 329 -8.62 -14.31 2.83
C ASN A 329 -8.47 -14.02 4.33
N HIS A 330 -9.57 -13.71 5.02
CA HIS A 330 -9.58 -13.54 6.47
C HIS A 330 -9.09 -14.81 7.19
N ALA A 331 -9.63 -15.97 6.82
CA ALA A 331 -9.25 -17.24 7.43
C ALA A 331 -7.77 -17.58 7.21
N ILE A 332 -7.22 -17.26 6.04
CA ILE A 332 -5.77 -17.39 5.76
C ILE A 332 -4.97 -16.51 6.73
N ALA A 333 -5.32 -15.22 6.87
CA ALA A 333 -4.62 -14.30 7.77
C ALA A 333 -4.65 -14.77 9.24
N LEU A 334 -5.81 -15.26 9.70
CA LEU A 334 -5.97 -15.80 11.05
C LEU A 334 -5.12 -17.06 11.28
N LYS A 335 -5.09 -17.96 10.27
CA LYS A 335 -4.26 -19.17 10.33
C LYS A 335 -2.77 -18.83 10.37
N LYS A 336 -2.31 -17.89 9.52
CA LYS A 336 -0.91 -17.40 9.53
C LYS A 336 -0.53 -16.75 10.87
N SER A 337 -1.48 -16.05 11.50
CA SER A 337 -1.28 -15.39 12.79
C SER A 337 -1.42 -16.33 14.00
N LYS A 338 -1.68 -17.63 13.79
CA LYS A 338 -1.92 -18.65 14.83
C LYS A 338 -3.10 -18.33 15.76
N SER A 339 -4.08 -17.57 15.27
CA SER A 339 -5.29 -17.19 16.01
C SER A 339 -6.38 -18.27 15.92
N ASN A 340 -6.09 -19.47 16.44
CA ASN A 340 -6.93 -20.66 16.26
C ASN A 340 -8.40 -20.50 16.71
N LYS A 341 -8.64 -19.74 17.79
CA LYS A 341 -10.00 -19.49 18.29
C LYS A 341 -10.84 -18.70 17.30
N ASP A 342 -10.28 -17.66 16.71
CA ASP A 342 -11.00 -16.80 15.76
C ASP A 342 -11.11 -17.45 14.39
N LEU A 343 -10.08 -18.20 13.97
CA LEU A 343 -10.15 -19.06 12.78
C LEU A 343 -11.33 -20.03 12.87
N ALA A 344 -11.48 -20.74 14.00
CA ALA A 344 -12.58 -21.67 14.20
C ALA A 344 -13.96 -20.98 14.16
N LYS A 345 -14.08 -19.72 14.61
CA LYS A 345 -15.32 -18.94 14.47
C LYS A 345 -15.63 -18.64 13.01
N VAL A 346 -14.64 -18.16 12.24
CA VAL A 346 -14.81 -17.84 10.82
C VAL A 346 -15.21 -19.08 10.02
N LEU A 347 -14.50 -20.20 10.21
CA LEU A 347 -14.75 -21.46 9.50
C LEU A 347 -16.16 -22.01 9.74
N LYS A 348 -16.72 -21.86 10.95
CA LYS A 348 -18.11 -22.26 11.25
C LYS A 348 -19.15 -21.51 10.40
N THR A 349 -18.83 -20.31 9.93
CA THR A 349 -19.74 -19.52 9.09
C THR A 349 -19.64 -19.85 7.60
N MET A 350 -18.62 -20.62 7.19
CA MET A 350 -18.38 -20.94 5.79
C MET A 350 -19.20 -22.17 5.38
N LYS A 351 -20.15 -21.97 4.47
CA LYS A 351 -20.95 -23.06 3.89
C LYS A 351 -20.32 -23.52 2.58
N VAL A 352 -19.64 -24.67 2.59
CA VAL A 352 -18.90 -25.19 1.41
C VAL A 352 -19.52 -26.42 0.74
N GLY A 353 -20.67 -26.90 1.20
CA GLY A 353 -21.29 -28.13 0.68
C GLY A 353 -21.53 -28.09 -0.84
N THR A 354 -22.19 -27.04 -1.32
CA THR A 354 -22.49 -26.81 -2.74
C THR A 354 -21.45 -25.94 -3.45
N ALA A 355 -20.37 -25.55 -2.77
CA ALA A 355 -19.35 -24.70 -3.36
C ALA A 355 -18.54 -25.43 -4.44
N THR A 356 -17.89 -24.64 -5.29
CA THR A 356 -16.96 -25.10 -6.31
C THR A 356 -15.76 -25.84 -5.70
N PRO A 357 -15.07 -26.70 -6.48
CA PRO A 357 -13.87 -27.41 -6.00
C PRO A 357 -12.85 -26.50 -5.34
N ILE A 358 -12.59 -25.30 -5.88
CA ILE A 358 -11.58 -24.38 -5.33
C ILE A 358 -11.89 -23.92 -3.90
N PHE A 359 -13.16 -23.66 -3.58
CA PHE A 359 -13.56 -23.28 -2.23
C PHE A 359 -13.56 -24.45 -1.26
N LYS A 360 -13.87 -25.66 -1.74
CA LYS A 360 -13.75 -26.89 -0.95
C LYS A 360 -12.29 -27.17 -0.59
N ILE A 361 -11.37 -26.99 -1.54
CA ILE A 361 -9.92 -27.07 -1.31
C ILE A 361 -9.51 -26.07 -0.24
N ALA A 362 -9.89 -24.80 -0.39
CA ALA A 362 -9.53 -23.76 0.54
C ALA A 362 -9.99 -24.08 1.98
N PHE A 363 -11.25 -24.48 2.14
CA PHE A 363 -11.80 -24.84 3.43
C PHE A 363 -11.12 -26.05 4.08
N LYS A 364 -10.79 -27.08 3.28
CA LYS A 364 -10.07 -28.27 3.75
C LYS A 364 -8.67 -27.92 4.24
N ILE A 365 -7.91 -27.14 3.47
CA ILE A 365 -6.57 -26.68 3.87
C ILE A 365 -6.64 -25.85 5.15
N LEU A 366 -7.63 -24.95 5.27
CA LEU A 366 -7.79 -24.14 6.48
C LEU A 366 -8.15 -24.97 7.72
N ASN A 367 -8.87 -26.09 7.56
CA ASN A 367 -9.21 -27.03 8.64
C ASN A 367 -8.15 -28.13 8.88
N ASP A 368 -7.03 -28.12 8.17
CA ASP A 368 -6.03 -29.21 8.21
C ASP A 368 -6.63 -30.59 7.83
N ASP A 369 -7.71 -30.60 7.04
CA ASP A 369 -8.31 -31.82 6.49
C ASP A 369 -7.77 -32.10 5.09
N HIS A 370 -6.71 -32.91 5.02
CA HIS A 370 -6.03 -33.21 3.76
C HIS A 370 -6.65 -34.38 2.98
N LYS A 371 -7.76 -34.95 3.46
CA LYS A 371 -8.41 -36.10 2.80
C LYS A 371 -8.95 -35.68 1.42
N ASP A 372 -8.70 -36.49 0.40
CA ASP A 372 -9.23 -36.28 -0.97
C ASP A 372 -8.91 -34.87 -1.53
N LEU A 373 -7.79 -34.25 -1.13
CA LEU A 373 -7.36 -32.99 -1.72
C LEU A 373 -6.98 -33.17 -3.19
N SER A 374 -6.27 -34.24 -3.55
CA SER A 374 -5.87 -34.51 -4.94
C SER A 374 -7.07 -34.73 -5.87
N GLY A 375 -8.12 -35.41 -5.39
CA GLY A 375 -9.38 -35.56 -6.13
C GLY A 375 -10.09 -34.22 -6.38
N LEU A 376 -10.06 -33.32 -5.41
CA LEU A 376 -10.60 -31.95 -5.58
C LEU A 376 -9.72 -31.10 -6.50
N PHE A 377 -8.39 -31.21 -6.41
CA PHE A 377 -7.46 -30.51 -7.31
C PHE A 377 -7.71 -30.88 -8.77
N LYS A 378 -7.81 -32.18 -9.08
CA LYS A 378 -8.14 -32.66 -10.43
C LYS A 378 -9.44 -32.03 -10.96
N LYS A 379 -10.48 -31.95 -10.12
CA LYS A 379 -11.74 -31.30 -10.49
C LYS A 379 -11.57 -29.80 -10.72
N ALA A 380 -10.84 -29.10 -9.85
CA ALA A 380 -10.57 -27.67 -9.98
C ALA A 380 -9.77 -27.34 -11.25
N VAL A 381 -8.80 -28.18 -11.62
CA VAL A 381 -8.02 -28.05 -12.86
C VAL A 381 -8.91 -28.25 -14.09
N VAL A 382 -9.75 -29.30 -14.10
CA VAL A 382 -10.71 -29.54 -15.20
C VAL A 382 -11.72 -28.41 -15.36
N MET A 383 -12.08 -27.74 -14.27
CA MET A 383 -12.99 -26.58 -14.26
C MET A 383 -12.27 -25.25 -14.50
N GLU A 384 -10.96 -25.26 -14.79
CA GLU A 384 -10.14 -24.06 -15.00
C GLU A 384 -10.09 -23.09 -13.80
N GLU A 385 -10.43 -23.57 -12.59
CA GLU A 385 -10.40 -22.80 -11.35
C GLU A 385 -9.00 -22.76 -10.70
N LEU A 386 -8.14 -23.70 -11.08
CA LEU A 386 -6.80 -23.85 -10.53
C LEU A 386 -5.82 -24.26 -11.62
N ASN A 387 -4.73 -23.52 -11.73
CA ASN A 387 -3.58 -23.87 -12.57
C ASN A 387 -2.30 -23.87 -11.73
N ARG A 388 -1.18 -24.27 -12.33
CA ARG A 388 0.11 -24.36 -11.64
C ARG A 388 0.59 -23.01 -11.10
N GLU A 389 0.38 -21.92 -11.83
CA GLU A 389 0.76 -20.56 -11.42
C GLU A 389 -0.02 -20.14 -10.17
N PHE A 390 -1.36 -20.27 -10.19
CA PHE A 390 -2.23 -19.99 -9.06
C PHE A 390 -1.87 -20.85 -7.84
N TYR A 391 -1.50 -22.11 -8.06
CA TYR A 391 -1.02 -22.98 -7.00
C TYR A 391 0.28 -22.49 -6.36
N LEU A 392 1.17 -21.81 -7.10
CA LEU A 392 2.42 -21.26 -6.58
C LEU A 392 2.22 -19.89 -5.94
N GLU A 393 1.28 -19.09 -6.44
CA GLU A 393 1.09 -17.72 -5.96
C GLU A 393 0.15 -17.59 -4.77
N TRP A 394 -0.96 -18.34 -4.74
CA TRP A 394 -2.01 -18.09 -3.76
C TRP A 394 -1.54 -18.43 -2.33
N PRO A 395 -1.55 -17.48 -1.38
CA PRO A 395 -1.06 -17.71 -0.01
C PRO A 395 -1.70 -18.86 0.78
N ILE A 396 -2.86 -19.39 0.37
CA ILE A 396 -3.46 -20.54 1.04
C ILE A 396 -2.63 -21.81 0.87
N PHE A 397 -1.95 -21.95 -0.26
CA PHE A 397 -1.19 -23.16 -0.53
C PHE A 397 0.16 -23.18 0.20
N ASP A 398 0.58 -22.08 0.83
CA ASP A 398 1.73 -22.06 1.75
C ASP A 398 1.63 -23.17 2.80
N PHE A 399 0.41 -23.50 3.26
CA PHE A 399 0.18 -24.53 4.28
C PHE A 399 0.42 -25.96 3.80
N VAL A 400 0.39 -26.19 2.48
CA VAL A 400 0.61 -27.52 1.88
C VAL A 400 1.90 -27.60 1.04
N ARG A 401 2.53 -26.45 0.73
CA ARG A 401 3.85 -26.36 0.08
C ARG A 401 5.04 -26.52 1.05
N ILE A 402 4.79 -26.72 2.34
CA ILE A 402 5.84 -26.83 3.36
C ILE A 402 6.74 -28.05 3.04
N ASN A 403 8.04 -27.79 2.84
CA ASN A 403 9.17 -28.72 2.60
C ASN A 403 8.80 -30.11 2.04
N GLU A 404 8.61 -30.20 0.72
CA GLU A 404 8.60 -31.46 -0.07
C GLU A 404 7.78 -32.63 0.51
N THR A 405 6.70 -32.33 1.23
CA THR A 405 5.81 -33.39 1.72
C THR A 405 5.27 -34.22 0.56
N GLU A 406 5.02 -35.51 0.80
CA GLU A 406 4.38 -36.38 -0.20
C GLU A 406 3.06 -35.79 -0.72
N LEU A 407 2.34 -35.04 0.14
CA LEU A 407 1.17 -34.26 -0.25
C LEU A 407 1.50 -33.19 -1.31
N HIS A 408 2.55 -32.40 -1.13
CA HIS A 408 2.95 -31.39 -2.13
C HIS A 408 3.24 -32.03 -3.49
N LYS A 409 3.98 -33.15 -3.50
CA LYS A 409 4.31 -33.89 -4.73
C LYS A 409 3.05 -34.47 -5.39
N GLU A 410 2.15 -35.05 -4.61
CA GLU A 410 0.87 -35.58 -5.09
C GLU A 410 0.02 -34.47 -5.74
N LEU A 411 -0.06 -33.29 -5.10
CA LEU A 411 -0.81 -32.15 -5.63
C LEU A 411 -0.18 -31.62 -6.93
N LEU A 412 1.14 -31.54 -7.03
CA LEU A 412 1.81 -31.11 -8.25
C LEU A 412 1.53 -32.03 -9.46
N GLN A 413 1.37 -33.33 -9.23
CA GLN A 413 1.04 -34.28 -10.31
C GLN A 413 -0.35 -34.05 -10.91
N THR A 414 -1.23 -33.30 -10.23
CA THR A 414 -2.59 -33.01 -10.75
C THR A 414 -2.62 -31.98 -11.87
N PHE A 415 -1.52 -31.26 -12.10
CA PHE A 415 -1.36 -30.27 -13.18
C PHE A 415 -0.77 -30.84 -14.47
N ASN A 416 -0.36 -32.12 -14.46
CA ASN A 416 0.29 -32.80 -15.58
C ASN A 416 -0.69 -33.57 -16.46
#